data_AF-A0A6I5ZHE4-F1
#
_entry.id   AF-A0A6I5ZHE4-F1
#
_cell.length_a   1.000
_cell.length_b   1.000
_cell.length_c   1.000
_cell.angle_alpha   90.00
_cell.angle_beta   90.00
_cell.angle_gamma   90.00
#
_symmetry.space_group_name_H-M   'P 1'
#
loop_
_entity.id
_entity.type
_entity.pdbx_description
1 polymer ?
#
loop_
_entity_poly.entity_id
_entity_poly.type
_entity_poly.pdbx_seq_one_letter_code
_entity_poly.pdbx_strand_id
1 'polypeptide(L)'
;MSRAEDGGTGLDQGPVRTKDVGPRSSGRPKPDQPLRARWDPTDDSGRPRVDREAQPEYKKQSSLGRFVSTYGWRAYAIPVLTVLTIALIVVTIQDGRGSDLAPTAAVNPDSAARNTDINTETRPIGAPTGDIQAAALPAGTLPQGGPFTTQGRQTFRVLRGAGPKVGTGGQEYTYTVEVENGLNPQDYGGDPTFAKMVDMTLANPRSWIGDGRVSFRRIDRGEPDLRITLVSTGTTRELCGYQIRLETSCYYPPQERVTLNEARWVRGALSYQGDDIAYRQYLVNHEVGHGLGYASHEPCREDGALAPVMMQQSFGTDNSEIMALDPDMKANRSLVCRPNPWPFPKR
;
A
#
# COMPACT_ATOMS: atom_id res chain seq x y z
N MET A 1 -19.33 -38.43 -60.79
CA MET A 1 -20.79 -38.67 -60.94
C MET A 1 -21.44 -38.03 -59.73
N SER A 2 -22.29 -37.02 -59.76
CA SER A 2 -22.97 -36.21 -60.78
C SER A 2 -23.41 -34.92 -60.02
N ARG A 3 -23.25 -33.71 -60.60
CA ARG A 3 -24.32 -32.80 -61.10
C ARG A 3 -25.43 -32.49 -60.06
N ALA A 4 -26.03 -31.32 -59.88
CA ALA A 4 -26.12 -29.99 -60.50
C ALA A 4 -27.14 -29.22 -59.60
N GLU A 5 -26.95 -27.95 -59.22
CA GLU A 5 -27.54 -26.74 -59.83
C GLU A 5 -29.03 -26.79 -60.20
N ASP A 6 -29.84 -25.95 -59.53
CA ASP A 6 -30.76 -24.93 -60.06
C ASP A 6 -31.59 -24.39 -58.87
N GLY A 7 -31.96 -23.10 -58.73
CA GLY A 7 -32.29 -22.09 -59.73
C GLY A 7 -33.74 -21.64 -59.43
N GLY A 8 -33.97 -20.34 -59.17
CA GLY A 8 -35.32 -19.86 -58.82
C GLY A 8 -35.43 -18.37 -58.54
N THR A 9 -35.22 -17.55 -59.57
CA THR A 9 -35.58 -16.12 -59.66
C THR A 9 -37.09 -15.92 -59.88
N GLY A 10 -37.67 -14.88 -59.26
CA GLY A 10 -39.01 -14.38 -59.58
C GLY A 10 -39.12 -12.88 -59.27
N LEU A 11 -39.35 -12.09 -60.32
CA LEU A 11 -39.53 -10.63 -60.39
C LEU A 11 -40.97 -10.24 -60.01
N ASP A 12 -41.24 -9.02 -59.51
CA ASP A 12 -41.81 -7.92 -60.32
C ASP A 12 -42.22 -6.63 -59.53
N GLN A 13 -41.92 -5.48 -60.15
CA GLN A 13 -42.53 -4.11 -60.13
C GLN A 13 -43.28 -3.56 -58.89
N GLY A 14 -42.99 -2.35 -58.35
CA GLY A 14 -43.11 -1.01 -58.95
C GLY A 14 -43.65 0.01 -57.89
N PRO A 15 -43.71 1.34 -58.16
CA PRO A 15 -42.94 2.35 -57.41
C PRO A 15 -43.72 3.28 -56.46
N VAL A 16 -43.05 3.85 -55.44
CA VAL A 16 -43.50 5.10 -54.78
C VAL A 16 -42.34 6.07 -54.55
N ARG A 17 -42.58 7.28 -55.02
CA ARG A 17 -41.80 8.53 -55.06
C ARG A 17 -41.69 9.16 -53.67
N THR A 18 -40.50 9.68 -53.27
CA THR A 18 -40.32 11.08 -52.82
C THR A 18 -38.89 11.43 -52.38
N LYS A 19 -38.37 12.48 -53.02
CA LYS A 19 -37.45 13.54 -52.53
C LYS A 19 -36.01 13.16 -52.16
N ASP A 20 -35.15 13.24 -53.17
CA ASP A 20 -33.73 13.52 -53.00
C ASP A 20 -33.49 14.84 -52.27
N VAL A 21 -32.75 14.74 -51.16
CA VAL A 21 -32.21 15.85 -50.39
C VAL A 21 -30.88 16.23 -51.04
N GLY A 22 -30.89 17.28 -51.86
CA GLY A 22 -29.66 17.90 -52.36
C GLY A 22 -28.86 18.55 -51.22
N PRO A 23 -27.52 18.49 -51.24
CA PRO A 23 -26.70 19.05 -50.18
C PRO A 23 -26.76 20.59 -50.20
N ARG A 24 -27.23 21.20 -49.11
CA ARG A 24 -27.12 22.65 -48.89
C ARG A 24 -25.67 22.98 -48.59
N SER A 25 -24.99 23.65 -49.53
CA SER A 25 -23.64 24.19 -49.32
C SER A 25 -23.69 25.32 -48.29
N SER A 26 -23.21 25.05 -47.08
CA SER A 26 -22.86 26.07 -46.09
C SER A 26 -21.68 26.89 -46.63
N GLY A 27 -21.95 28.09 -47.15
CA GLY A 27 -20.94 29.01 -47.65
C GLY A 27 -20.11 29.62 -46.50
N ARG A 28 -19.13 28.87 -46.00
CA ARG A 28 -18.04 29.43 -45.20
C ARG A 28 -16.85 29.66 -46.14
N PRO A 29 -16.36 30.90 -46.31
CA PRO A 29 -15.23 31.18 -47.20
C PRO A 29 -13.96 30.43 -46.75
N LYS A 30 -13.17 29.94 -47.72
CA LYS A 30 -11.87 29.31 -47.46
C LYS A 30 -10.82 30.37 -47.02
N PRO A 31 -9.77 29.98 -46.26
CA PRO A 31 -8.93 30.90 -45.48
C PRO A 31 -7.99 31.81 -46.29
N ASP A 32 -8.02 31.69 -47.61
CA ASP A 32 -7.02 32.20 -48.55
C ASP A 32 -7.61 33.14 -49.62
N GLN A 33 -8.77 33.74 -49.36
CA GLN A 33 -9.31 34.85 -50.17
C GLN A 33 -9.25 36.19 -49.43
N PRO A 34 -8.77 37.28 -50.08
CA PRO A 34 -8.73 38.60 -49.46
C PRO A 34 -10.15 39.17 -49.27
N LEU A 35 -10.45 39.59 -48.04
CA LEU A 35 -11.69 40.27 -47.67
C LEU A 35 -11.82 41.58 -48.49
N ARG A 36 -12.72 41.62 -49.47
CA ARG A 36 -13.07 42.88 -50.15
C ARG A 36 -14.12 43.62 -49.31
N ALA A 37 -13.75 44.82 -48.88
CA ALA A 37 -14.71 45.76 -48.31
C ALA A 37 -15.68 46.24 -49.40
N ARG A 38 -16.98 46.05 -49.17
CA ARG A 38 -18.06 46.67 -49.94
C ARG A 38 -17.99 48.19 -49.73
N TRP A 39 -17.74 48.92 -50.81
CA TRP A 39 -17.78 50.39 -50.87
C TRP A 39 -18.95 50.79 -51.77
N ASP A 40 -20.09 51.13 -51.17
CA ASP A 40 -21.16 51.87 -51.86
C ASP A 40 -21.99 52.65 -50.82
N PRO A 41 -21.95 53.99 -50.84
CA PRO A 41 -22.59 54.84 -49.83
C PRO A 41 -24.05 55.24 -50.17
N THR A 42 -24.76 54.53 -51.06
CA THR A 42 -26.12 54.94 -51.49
C THR A 42 -27.25 53.91 -51.31
N ASP A 43 -27.05 52.85 -50.52
CA ASP A 43 -28.12 51.89 -50.18
C ASP A 43 -29.00 52.44 -49.04
N ASP A 44 -30.06 53.15 -49.42
CA ASP A 44 -31.04 53.80 -48.55
C ASP A 44 -32.20 52.85 -48.23
N SER A 45 -32.02 52.02 -47.20
CA SER A 45 -33.11 51.26 -46.58
C SER A 45 -33.22 51.59 -45.09
N GLY A 46 -33.89 52.70 -44.79
CA GLY A 46 -34.83 52.83 -43.67
C GLY A 46 -34.23 52.84 -42.26
N ARG A 47 -33.81 54.03 -41.80
CA ARG A 47 -33.90 54.39 -40.38
C ARG A 47 -34.55 55.78 -40.24
N PRO A 48 -35.58 55.94 -39.38
CA PRO A 48 -36.28 57.21 -39.23
C PRO A 48 -35.35 58.31 -38.68
N ARG A 49 -35.43 59.50 -39.29
CA ARG A 49 -34.74 60.72 -38.86
C ARG A 49 -35.34 61.20 -37.54
N VAL A 50 -34.47 61.48 -36.58
CA VAL A 50 -34.76 62.11 -35.28
C VAL A 50 -35.05 63.59 -35.48
N ASP A 51 -36.19 64.06 -34.96
CA ASP A 51 -36.50 65.48 -34.85
C ASP A 51 -35.51 66.16 -33.90
N ARG A 52 -34.85 67.19 -34.43
CA ARG A 52 -33.83 67.99 -33.77
C ARG A 52 -34.37 69.38 -33.50
N GLU A 53 -35.30 69.51 -32.56
CA GLU A 53 -35.72 70.82 -32.04
C GLU A 53 -36.46 70.69 -30.70
N ALA A 54 -35.68 70.42 -29.65
CA ALA A 54 -35.99 70.82 -28.28
C ALA A 54 -34.70 70.73 -27.44
N GLN A 55 -33.91 71.80 -27.41
CA GLN A 55 -33.01 71.99 -26.27
C GLN A 55 -33.76 72.75 -25.17
N PRO A 56 -33.71 72.23 -23.94
CA PRO A 56 -33.39 73.11 -22.83
C PRO A 56 -32.26 72.56 -21.96
N GLU A 57 -31.23 73.40 -21.80
CA GLU A 57 -30.36 73.59 -20.64
C GLU A 57 -29.55 72.42 -20.06
N TYR A 58 -28.24 72.45 -20.34
CA TYR A 58 -27.21 71.70 -19.59
C TYR A 58 -27.21 72.12 -18.10
N LYS A 59 -27.78 71.27 -17.23
CA LYS A 59 -27.45 71.29 -15.80
C LYS A 59 -26.03 70.78 -15.57
N LYS A 60 -25.23 71.52 -14.80
CA LYS A 60 -23.87 71.15 -14.37
C LYS A 60 -23.88 69.76 -13.69
N GLN A 61 -23.16 68.79 -14.27
CA GLN A 61 -22.96 67.46 -13.68
C GLN A 61 -22.12 67.55 -12.40
N SER A 62 -22.58 66.90 -11.32
CA SER A 62 -21.87 66.84 -10.03
C SER A 62 -20.66 65.89 -10.07
N SER A 63 -19.76 66.05 -9.09
CA SER A 63 -18.53 65.25 -8.93
C SER A 63 -18.77 63.73 -8.87
N LEU A 64 -19.96 63.28 -8.44
CA LEU A 64 -20.32 61.87 -8.39
C LEU A 64 -20.49 61.24 -9.79
N GLY A 65 -21.00 61.99 -10.77
CA GLY A 65 -21.17 61.51 -12.15
C GLY A 65 -19.84 61.29 -12.88
N ARG A 66 -18.80 62.03 -12.48
CA ARG A 66 -17.44 61.86 -13.00
C ARG A 66 -16.76 60.59 -12.45
N PHE A 67 -17.13 60.16 -11.24
CA PHE A 67 -16.56 58.97 -10.60
C PHE A 67 -17.11 57.66 -11.19
N VAL A 68 -18.42 57.59 -11.44
CA VAL A 68 -19.08 56.41 -12.03
C VAL A 68 -18.66 56.16 -13.48
N SER A 69 -18.37 57.23 -14.24
CA SER A 69 -17.86 57.12 -15.62
C SER A 69 -16.38 56.70 -15.71
N THR A 70 -15.59 56.89 -14.65
CA THR A 70 -14.15 56.61 -14.69
C THR A 70 -13.80 55.18 -14.24
N TYR A 71 -14.56 54.59 -13.30
CA TYR A 71 -14.19 53.29 -12.71
C TYR A 71 -15.19 52.14 -12.89
N GLY A 72 -16.34 52.37 -13.54
CA GLY A 72 -17.25 51.30 -13.99
C GLY A 72 -17.53 50.18 -12.97
N TRP A 73 -17.79 48.96 -13.45
CA TRP A 73 -18.10 47.76 -12.64
C TRP A 73 -17.03 47.37 -11.58
N ARG A 74 -15.82 47.95 -11.65
CA ARG A 74 -14.70 47.63 -10.76
C ARG A 74 -14.86 48.17 -9.34
N ALA A 75 -15.74 49.14 -9.11
CA ALA A 75 -16.08 49.62 -7.77
C ALA A 75 -16.74 48.53 -6.90
N TYR A 76 -17.36 47.53 -7.51
CA TYR A 76 -18.03 46.43 -6.82
C TYR A 76 -17.22 45.12 -6.87
N ALA A 77 -16.49 44.88 -7.96
CA ALA A 77 -15.75 43.63 -8.14
C ALA A 77 -14.59 43.44 -7.15
N ILE A 78 -13.85 44.52 -6.85
CA ILE A 78 -12.70 44.46 -5.94
C ILE A 78 -13.13 44.13 -4.51
N PRO A 79 -14.06 44.86 -3.85
CA PRO A 79 -14.46 44.52 -2.49
C PRO A 79 -15.12 43.13 -2.39
N VAL A 80 -15.88 42.70 -3.41
CA VAL A 80 -16.46 41.35 -3.44
C VAL A 80 -15.39 40.26 -3.56
N LEU A 81 -14.38 40.45 -4.43
CA LEU A 81 -13.25 39.53 -4.53
C LEU A 81 -12.42 39.50 -3.25
N THR A 82 -12.21 40.64 -2.58
CA THR A 82 -11.49 40.68 -1.30
C THR A 82 -12.25 39.90 -0.22
N VAL A 83 -13.57 40.06 -0.13
CA VAL A 83 -14.41 39.30 0.81
C VAL A 83 -14.40 37.81 0.48
N LEU A 84 -14.49 37.43 -0.80
CA LEU A 84 -14.40 36.03 -1.22
C LEU A 84 -13.01 35.44 -0.92
N THR A 85 -11.94 36.20 -1.11
CA THR A 85 -10.57 35.75 -0.81
C THR A 85 -10.37 35.60 0.70
N ILE A 86 -10.89 36.53 1.51
CA ILE A 86 -10.88 36.41 2.97
C ILE A 86 -11.72 35.22 3.42
N ALA A 87 -12.89 34.99 2.82
CA ALA A 87 -13.72 33.82 3.11
C ALA A 87 -12.99 32.52 2.75
N LEU A 88 -12.28 32.48 1.62
CA LEU A 88 -11.46 31.34 1.22
C LEU A 88 -10.29 31.11 2.19
N ILE A 89 -9.65 32.18 2.67
CA ILE A 89 -8.59 32.13 3.68
C ILE A 89 -9.15 31.64 5.02
N VAL A 90 -10.34 32.08 5.42
CA VAL A 90 -10.99 31.63 6.66
C VAL A 90 -11.42 30.17 6.56
N VAL A 91 -12.00 29.74 5.45
CA VAL A 91 -12.36 28.33 5.21
C VAL A 91 -11.10 27.44 5.21
N THR A 92 -10.02 27.86 4.54
CA THR A 92 -8.75 27.10 4.55
C THR A 92 -8.07 27.05 5.92
N ILE A 93 -8.19 28.10 6.74
CA ILE A 93 -7.65 28.11 8.12
C ILE A 93 -8.56 27.34 9.09
N GLN A 94 -9.87 27.29 8.85
CA GLN A 94 -10.83 26.50 9.64
C GLN A 94 -10.71 25.00 9.31
N ASP A 95 -10.53 24.63 8.03
CA ASP A 95 -10.19 23.26 7.61
C ASP A 95 -8.79 22.83 8.15
N GLY A 96 -7.87 23.78 8.30
CA GLY A 96 -6.55 23.58 8.90
C GLY A 96 -6.51 23.51 10.43
N ARG A 97 -7.61 23.75 11.14
CA ARG A 97 -7.71 23.69 12.61
C ARG A 97 -8.68 22.64 13.15
N GLY A 98 -9.28 21.85 12.27
CA GLY A 98 -10.20 20.75 12.61
C GLY A 98 -9.82 19.40 11.98
N SER A 99 -8.57 19.25 11.55
CA SER A 99 -8.06 17.95 11.13
C SER A 99 -7.36 17.26 12.30
N ASP A 100 -8.15 16.76 13.25
CA ASP A 100 -7.82 15.46 13.83
C ASP A 100 -7.88 14.47 12.67
N LEU A 101 -6.79 14.41 11.90
CA LEU A 101 -6.56 13.38 10.92
C LEU A 101 -6.73 12.07 11.69
N ALA A 102 -7.82 11.36 11.43
CA ALA A 102 -7.88 9.93 11.66
C ALA A 102 -6.53 9.39 11.16
N PRO A 103 -5.76 8.70 12.01
CA PRO A 103 -4.39 8.34 11.66
C PRO A 103 -4.46 7.56 10.34
N THR A 104 -3.72 8.01 9.32
CA THR A 104 -3.33 7.15 8.21
C THR A 104 -2.97 5.81 8.84
N ALA A 105 -3.71 4.76 8.49
CA ALA A 105 -3.63 3.49 9.19
C ALA A 105 -2.16 3.11 9.37
N ALA A 106 -1.64 3.25 10.59
CA ALA A 106 -0.21 3.20 10.77
C ALA A 106 0.25 1.79 10.42
N VAL A 107 1.16 1.65 9.46
CA VAL A 107 1.79 0.34 9.17
C VAL A 107 2.76 -0.03 10.30
N ASN A 108 3.13 0.97 11.10
CA ASN A 108 3.99 0.83 12.25
C ASN A 108 3.23 0.15 13.41
N PRO A 109 3.90 -0.75 14.12
CA PRO A 109 3.31 -1.46 15.25
C PRO A 109 3.06 -0.51 16.43
N ASP A 110 1.95 -0.72 17.14
CA ASP A 110 1.57 0.13 18.27
C ASP A 110 2.43 -0.17 19.50
N SER A 111 3.20 0.82 19.98
CA SER A 111 4.00 0.67 21.18
C SER A 111 3.20 0.31 22.43
N ALA A 112 1.91 0.66 22.50
CA ALA A 112 1.03 0.30 23.61
C ALA A 112 0.63 -1.18 23.60
N ALA A 113 0.74 -1.87 22.46
CA ALA A 113 0.42 -3.29 22.31
C ALA A 113 1.57 -4.21 22.76
N ARG A 114 2.69 -3.65 23.22
CA ARG A 114 3.89 -4.41 23.59
C ARG A 114 3.77 -5.02 24.98
N ASN A 115 3.86 -6.34 25.08
CA ASN A 115 4.01 -7.07 26.33
C ASN A 115 5.48 -7.02 26.80
N THR A 116 5.74 -6.40 27.95
CA THR A 116 7.10 -6.31 28.53
C THR A 116 7.57 -7.59 29.19
N ASP A 117 6.64 -8.48 29.57
CA ASP A 117 6.91 -9.73 30.26
C ASP A 117 6.80 -10.95 29.33
N ILE A 118 7.06 -10.75 28.03
CA ILE A 118 6.89 -11.76 26.99
C ILE A 118 7.66 -13.07 27.26
N ASN A 119 8.78 -12.99 27.98
CA ASN A 119 9.61 -14.15 28.35
C ASN A 119 9.02 -15.00 29.49
N THR A 120 7.97 -14.52 30.16
CA THR A 120 7.26 -15.29 31.20
C THR A 120 6.19 -16.23 30.62
N GLU A 121 5.87 -16.06 29.34
CA GLU A 121 4.94 -16.92 28.63
C GLU A 121 5.48 -18.34 28.49
N THR A 122 4.58 -19.32 28.44
CA THR A 122 4.95 -20.75 28.38
C THR A 122 4.65 -21.39 27.03
N ARG A 123 3.92 -20.69 26.17
CA ARG A 123 3.46 -21.18 24.86
C ARG A 123 4.21 -20.45 23.73
N PRO A 124 4.38 -21.11 22.57
CA PRO A 124 4.88 -20.41 21.39
C PRO A 124 3.93 -19.27 20.97
N ILE A 125 4.54 -18.21 20.44
CA ILE A 125 3.88 -16.97 20.02
C ILE A 125 4.12 -16.78 18.53
N GLY A 126 3.07 -16.38 17.79
CA GLY A 126 3.11 -16.28 16.31
C GLY A 126 2.73 -17.56 15.59
N ALA A 127 2.68 -18.69 16.32
CA ALA A 127 2.18 -19.95 15.78
C ALA A 127 0.64 -20.06 15.90
N PRO A 128 -0.03 -20.65 14.90
CA PRO A 128 -1.47 -20.91 14.96
C PRO A 128 -1.83 -21.88 16.08
N THR A 129 -2.83 -21.53 16.88
CA THR A 129 -3.24 -22.29 18.08
C THR A 129 -4.46 -23.19 17.83
N GLY A 130 -5.18 -22.98 16.73
CA GLY A 130 -6.37 -23.76 16.35
C GLY A 130 -6.10 -24.96 15.45
N ASP A 131 -6.96 -25.97 15.53
CA ASP A 131 -6.97 -27.11 14.59
C ASP A 131 -7.70 -26.70 13.31
N ILE A 132 -6.96 -26.10 12.38
CA ILE A 132 -7.47 -25.68 11.06
C ILE A 132 -6.94 -26.66 10.01
N GLN A 133 -7.82 -27.16 9.15
CA GLN A 133 -7.38 -28.01 8.04
C GLN A 133 -6.51 -27.19 7.08
N ALA A 134 -5.32 -27.68 6.71
CA ALA A 134 -4.42 -27.02 5.76
C ALA A 134 -5.12 -26.61 4.44
N ALA A 135 -6.07 -27.43 3.97
CA ALA A 135 -6.86 -27.15 2.77
C ALA A 135 -7.73 -25.88 2.87
N ALA A 136 -8.06 -25.43 4.08
CA ALA A 136 -8.79 -24.19 4.32
C ALA A 136 -7.89 -22.93 4.26
N LEU A 137 -6.56 -23.11 4.18
CA LEU A 137 -5.57 -22.04 4.18
C LEU A 137 -4.61 -22.21 2.98
N PRO A 138 -5.12 -22.11 1.73
CA PRO A 138 -4.30 -22.33 0.54
C PRO A 138 -3.10 -21.36 0.44
N ALA A 139 -3.26 -20.11 0.87
CA ALA A 139 -2.17 -19.12 0.90
C ALA A 139 -1.03 -19.49 1.87
N GLY A 140 -1.32 -20.32 2.87
CA GLY A 140 -0.33 -20.89 3.78
C GLY A 140 0.43 -22.08 3.19
N THR A 141 0.13 -22.53 1.98
CA THR A 141 0.89 -23.62 1.34
C THR A 141 2.33 -23.20 1.11
N LEU A 142 3.27 -24.12 1.35
CA LEU A 142 4.68 -23.90 1.06
C LEU A 142 4.87 -23.84 -0.47
N PRO A 143 5.46 -22.77 -1.03
CA PRO A 143 5.73 -22.71 -2.47
C PRO A 143 6.65 -23.84 -2.93
N GLN A 144 6.64 -24.12 -4.24
CA GLN A 144 7.63 -25.03 -4.82
C GLN A 144 9.01 -24.37 -4.81
N GLY A 145 10.07 -25.15 -4.61
CA GLY A 145 11.43 -24.61 -4.58
C GLY A 145 12.47 -25.64 -4.15
N GLY A 146 13.64 -25.15 -3.73
CA GLY A 146 14.79 -25.96 -3.36
C GLY A 146 14.50 -27.00 -2.27
N PRO A 147 15.36 -28.02 -2.13
CA PRO A 147 15.26 -28.95 -1.00
C PRO A 147 15.49 -28.21 0.33
N PHE A 148 15.02 -28.81 1.41
CA PHE A 148 15.28 -28.36 2.77
C PHE A 148 15.37 -29.58 3.69
N THR A 149 15.93 -29.38 4.87
CA THR A 149 16.11 -30.44 5.87
C THR A 149 14.80 -30.66 6.63
N THR A 150 14.26 -31.88 6.54
CA THR A 150 13.03 -32.22 7.27
C THR A 150 13.27 -32.41 8.75
N GLN A 151 14.40 -33.02 9.13
CA GLN A 151 14.77 -33.34 10.51
C GLN A 151 16.23 -32.98 10.79
N GLY A 152 16.44 -32.06 11.72
CA GLY A 152 17.74 -31.74 12.29
C GLY A 152 17.99 -32.45 13.62
N ARG A 153 19.05 -32.05 14.32
CA ARG A 153 19.54 -32.69 15.55
C ARG A 153 19.04 -32.04 16.84
N GLN A 154 18.21 -31.00 16.78
CA GLN A 154 17.69 -30.25 17.93
C GLN A 154 18.78 -29.72 18.88
N THR A 155 19.96 -29.50 18.31
CA THR A 155 21.10 -28.87 18.98
C THR A 155 21.53 -27.71 18.10
N PHE A 156 21.93 -26.61 18.71
CA PHE A 156 22.15 -25.36 17.99
C PHE A 156 23.61 -24.94 18.08
N ARG A 157 24.17 -24.45 16.98
CA ARG A 157 25.49 -23.81 16.97
C ARG A 157 25.30 -22.31 16.84
N VAL A 158 25.98 -21.56 17.70
CA VAL A 158 26.07 -20.10 17.58
C VAL A 158 27.02 -19.77 16.43
N LEU A 159 26.55 -18.99 15.47
CA LEU A 159 27.36 -18.50 14.38
C LEU A 159 28.23 -17.35 14.86
N ARG A 160 29.53 -17.43 14.58
CA ARG A 160 30.50 -16.39 14.93
C ARG A 160 30.08 -15.03 14.42
N GLY A 161 30.27 -14.03 15.27
CA GLY A 161 30.01 -12.62 14.96
C GLY A 161 29.51 -11.88 16.17
N ALA A 162 30.14 -10.76 16.44
CA ALA A 162 29.71 -9.77 17.42
C ALA A 162 29.93 -8.38 16.82
N GLY A 163 29.16 -7.40 17.26
CA GLY A 163 29.20 -6.07 16.66
C GLY A 163 28.88 -4.95 17.65
N PRO A 164 29.14 -3.69 17.26
CA PRO A 164 28.67 -2.56 18.03
C PRO A 164 27.14 -2.54 18.06
N LYS A 165 26.61 -1.81 19.02
CA LYS A 165 25.18 -1.51 19.09
C LYS A 165 24.72 -0.82 17.80
N VAL A 166 23.61 -1.29 17.22
CA VAL A 166 22.92 -0.67 16.08
C VAL A 166 21.61 -0.05 16.54
N GLY A 167 21.27 1.12 15.98
CA GLY A 167 20.16 1.94 16.46
C GLY A 167 20.53 2.82 17.66
N THR A 168 19.69 3.81 17.92
CA THR A 168 19.90 4.82 18.98
C THR A 168 18.99 4.62 20.19
N GLY A 169 18.14 3.58 20.16
CA GLY A 169 17.16 3.31 21.19
C GLY A 169 17.75 3.01 22.56
N GLY A 170 17.05 3.48 23.59
CA GLY A 170 17.41 3.22 24.98
C GLY A 170 17.18 1.77 25.42
N GLN A 171 16.24 1.07 24.77
CA GLN A 171 16.01 -0.35 25.00
C GLN A 171 16.94 -1.17 24.09
N GLU A 172 18.02 -1.69 24.65
CA GLU A 172 18.96 -2.55 23.94
C GLU A 172 18.57 -4.03 24.07
N TYR A 173 18.57 -4.75 22.95
CA TYR A 173 18.42 -6.21 22.88
C TYR A 173 19.70 -6.83 22.36
N THR A 174 20.29 -7.73 23.13
CA THR A 174 21.36 -8.60 22.66
C THR A 174 20.78 -9.80 21.92
N TYR A 175 21.42 -10.20 20.83
CA TYR A 175 21.00 -11.38 20.08
C TYR A 175 22.16 -12.24 19.62
N THR A 176 21.91 -13.54 19.55
CA THR A 176 22.75 -14.50 18.83
C THR A 176 22.09 -14.87 17.51
N VAL A 177 22.91 -15.29 16.55
CA VAL A 177 22.43 -15.99 15.35
C VAL A 177 22.86 -17.44 15.46
N GLU A 178 21.89 -18.35 15.40
CA GLU A 178 22.09 -19.77 15.60
C GLU A 178 21.56 -20.57 14.40
N VAL A 179 22.14 -21.75 14.18
CA VAL A 179 21.62 -22.71 13.20
C VAL A 179 21.57 -24.08 13.84
N GLU A 180 20.50 -24.81 13.60
CA GLU A 180 20.37 -26.19 14.02
C GLU A 180 21.47 -27.07 13.38
N ASN A 181 22.08 -27.92 14.17
CA ASN A 181 23.02 -28.91 13.66
C ASN A 181 22.26 -29.96 12.83
N GLY A 182 22.80 -30.29 11.67
CA GLY A 182 22.19 -31.23 10.72
C GLY A 182 21.50 -30.57 9.54
N LEU A 183 21.29 -29.24 9.54
CA LEU A 183 20.86 -28.53 8.34
C LEU A 183 21.93 -28.59 7.25
N ASN A 184 21.51 -28.71 6.00
CA ASN A 184 22.40 -28.68 4.84
C ASN A 184 22.72 -27.23 4.45
N PRO A 185 23.98 -26.75 4.58
CA PRO A 185 24.33 -25.36 4.28
C PRO A 185 24.05 -24.92 2.84
N GLN A 186 23.98 -25.85 1.89
CA GLN A 186 23.70 -25.52 0.49
C GLN A 186 22.25 -25.05 0.30
N ASP A 187 21.33 -25.51 1.14
CA ASP A 187 19.90 -25.30 0.93
C ASP A 187 19.48 -23.88 1.36
N TYR A 188 20.04 -23.35 2.45
CA TYR A 188 19.71 -22.02 2.98
C TYR A 188 20.72 -20.91 2.66
N GLY A 189 21.75 -21.21 1.86
CA GLY A 189 22.78 -20.25 1.42
C GLY A 189 24.01 -20.14 2.34
N GLY A 190 24.10 -21.00 3.35
CA GLY A 190 25.26 -21.15 4.24
C GLY A 190 25.27 -20.21 5.44
N ASP A 191 25.98 -20.62 6.49
CA ASP A 191 26.03 -19.92 7.78
C ASP A 191 26.38 -18.43 7.67
N PRO A 192 27.43 -18.01 6.91
CA PRO A 192 27.78 -16.60 6.83
C PRO A 192 26.71 -15.75 6.16
N THR A 193 26.05 -16.29 5.12
CA THR A 193 24.99 -15.60 4.39
C THR A 193 23.75 -15.43 5.26
N PHE A 194 23.35 -16.50 5.96
CA PHE A 194 22.24 -16.45 6.90
C PHE A 194 22.48 -15.41 8.00
N ALA A 195 23.64 -15.47 8.66
CA ALA A 195 24.01 -14.49 9.70
C ALA A 195 24.03 -13.07 9.15
N LYS A 196 24.63 -12.85 7.98
CA LYS A 196 24.65 -11.52 7.36
C LYS A 196 23.25 -11.00 7.05
N MET A 197 22.35 -11.86 6.59
CA MET A 197 20.97 -11.48 6.27
C MET A 197 20.21 -11.04 7.53
N VAL A 198 20.34 -11.77 8.64
CA VAL A 198 19.75 -11.39 9.93
C VAL A 198 20.31 -10.04 10.39
N ASP A 199 21.63 -9.91 10.44
CA ASP A 199 22.31 -8.69 10.92
C ASP A 199 21.92 -7.46 10.10
N MET A 200 21.90 -7.58 8.77
CA MET A 200 21.53 -6.48 7.87
C MET A 200 20.05 -6.13 7.95
N THR A 201 19.19 -7.11 8.26
CA THR A 201 17.76 -6.85 8.45
C THR A 201 17.55 -6.03 9.71
N LEU A 202 18.12 -6.44 10.85
CA LEU A 202 17.94 -5.75 12.14
C LEU A 202 18.64 -4.39 12.21
N ALA A 203 19.75 -4.22 11.48
CA ALA A 203 20.45 -2.94 11.38
C ALA A 203 19.80 -1.96 10.39
N ASN A 204 18.74 -2.37 9.66
CA ASN A 204 18.09 -1.51 8.69
C ASN A 204 17.24 -0.43 9.38
N PRO A 205 17.30 0.85 8.97
CA PRO A 205 16.43 1.90 9.52
C PRO A 205 14.92 1.63 9.39
N ARG A 206 14.53 0.75 8.46
CA ARG A 206 13.14 0.29 8.30
C ARG A 206 12.75 -0.84 9.25
N SER A 207 13.72 -1.50 9.89
CA SER A 207 13.53 -2.51 10.94
C SER A 207 13.28 -1.84 12.30
N TRP A 208 13.19 -2.62 13.38
CA TRP A 208 12.76 -2.21 14.72
C TRP A 208 13.53 -1.04 15.33
N ILE A 209 14.74 -0.73 14.84
CA ILE A 209 15.50 0.47 15.26
C ILE A 209 14.90 1.79 14.71
N GLY A 210 13.97 1.73 13.76
CA GLY A 210 13.49 2.85 12.96
C GLY A 210 12.69 3.91 13.72
N ASP A 211 12.09 3.59 14.86
CA ASP A 211 11.42 4.58 15.71
C ASP A 211 12.35 5.20 16.77
N GLY A 212 13.61 4.75 16.84
CA GLY A 212 14.59 5.22 17.80
C GLY A 212 14.35 4.77 19.24
N ARG A 213 13.50 3.75 19.49
CA ARG A 213 13.25 3.20 20.83
C ARG A 213 14.05 1.94 21.13
N VAL A 214 14.20 1.09 20.11
CA VAL A 214 14.96 -0.17 20.18
C VAL A 214 16.36 0.01 19.60
N SER A 215 17.32 -0.69 20.19
CA SER A 215 18.64 -0.93 19.62
C SER A 215 19.00 -2.41 19.75
N PHE A 216 19.88 -2.90 18.87
CA PHE A 216 20.34 -4.29 18.92
C PHE A 216 21.85 -4.38 19.06
N ARG A 217 22.32 -5.45 19.69
CA ARG A 217 23.75 -5.79 19.74
C ARG A 217 23.95 -7.28 19.49
N ARG A 218 24.63 -7.62 18.40
CA ARG A 218 25.00 -9.02 18.13
C ARG A 218 26.09 -9.47 19.10
N ILE A 219 25.88 -10.63 19.72
CA ILE A 219 26.86 -11.33 20.54
C ILE A 219 27.00 -12.78 20.05
N ASP A 220 28.15 -13.40 20.28
CA ASP A 220 28.38 -14.83 20.01
C ASP A 220 28.89 -15.60 21.24
N ARG A 221 28.85 -14.96 22.41
CA ARG A 221 29.22 -15.50 23.72
C ARG A 221 28.32 -14.91 24.81
N GLY A 222 28.01 -15.72 25.82
CA GLY A 222 27.12 -15.34 26.92
C GLY A 222 25.65 -15.63 26.61
N GLU A 223 24.77 -15.15 27.48
CA GLU A 223 23.32 -15.29 27.35
C GLU A 223 22.75 -14.06 26.63
N PRO A 224 22.13 -14.22 25.45
CA PRO A 224 21.45 -13.14 24.74
C PRO A 224 20.02 -12.97 25.22
N ASP A 225 19.43 -11.80 24.93
CA ASP A 225 17.98 -11.58 25.11
C ASP A 225 17.14 -12.30 24.04
N LEU A 226 17.73 -12.57 22.87
CA LEU A 226 17.09 -13.24 21.73
C LEU A 226 18.03 -14.25 21.05
N ARG A 227 17.51 -15.46 20.78
CA ARG A 227 18.20 -16.50 19.99
C ARG A 227 17.56 -16.65 18.62
N ILE A 228 18.10 -15.98 17.60
CA ILE A 228 17.57 -16.04 16.24
C ILE A 228 18.10 -17.28 15.54
N THR A 229 17.24 -18.28 15.35
CA THR A 229 17.66 -19.65 15.05
C THR A 229 17.00 -20.17 13.79
N LEU A 230 17.79 -20.61 12.81
CA LEU A 230 17.29 -21.39 11.68
C LEU A 230 17.19 -22.87 12.07
N VAL A 231 16.02 -23.47 11.90
CA VAL A 231 15.74 -24.86 12.30
C VAL A 231 15.00 -25.63 11.20
N SER A 232 15.12 -26.95 11.23
CA SER A 232 14.40 -27.90 10.38
C SER A 232 12.90 -27.91 10.66
N THR A 233 12.11 -28.41 9.71
CA THR A 233 10.65 -28.50 9.88
C THR A 233 10.25 -29.31 11.10
N GLY A 234 10.92 -30.43 11.39
CA GLY A 234 10.63 -31.27 12.55
C GLY A 234 10.80 -30.51 13.86
N THR A 235 11.91 -29.77 13.99
CA THR A 235 12.19 -28.96 15.18
C THR A 235 11.22 -27.78 15.31
N THR A 236 10.84 -27.13 14.20
CA THR A 236 9.78 -26.10 14.24
C THR A 236 8.47 -26.67 14.76
N ARG A 237 8.06 -27.86 14.31
CA ARG A 237 6.78 -28.47 14.72
C ARG A 237 6.72 -28.77 16.21
N GLU A 238 7.85 -29.09 16.83
CA GLU A 238 7.94 -29.30 18.28
C GLU A 238 7.90 -28.00 19.07
N LEU A 239 8.63 -26.97 18.61
CA LEU A 239 8.73 -25.70 19.33
C LEU A 239 7.51 -24.80 19.13
N CYS A 240 7.00 -24.74 17.90
CA CYS A 240 5.94 -23.85 17.47
C CYS A 240 4.58 -24.55 17.34
N GLY A 241 4.55 -25.88 17.33
CA GLY A 241 3.33 -26.64 17.04
C GLY A 241 3.14 -26.93 15.55
N TYR A 242 2.19 -27.82 15.24
CA TYR A 242 1.87 -28.26 13.88
C TYR A 242 0.38 -28.60 13.68
N GLN A 243 -0.48 -27.95 14.44
CA GLN A 243 -1.93 -28.17 14.49
C GLN A 243 -2.55 -28.03 13.09
N ILE A 244 -2.15 -26.99 12.37
CA ILE A 244 -2.68 -26.69 11.03
C ILE A 244 -1.97 -27.41 9.88
N ARG A 245 -0.93 -28.22 10.19
CA ARG A 245 -0.12 -28.98 9.23
C ARG A 245 0.52 -28.15 8.12
N LEU A 246 0.83 -26.89 8.39
CA LEU A 246 1.55 -25.98 7.51
C LEU A 246 2.84 -25.52 8.18
N GLU A 247 3.86 -25.26 7.38
CA GLU A 247 5.15 -24.81 7.89
C GLU A 247 5.01 -23.38 8.46
N THR A 248 5.29 -23.23 9.75
CA THR A 248 5.24 -21.94 10.48
C THR A 248 6.62 -21.59 11.03
N SER A 249 6.78 -20.35 11.48
CA SER A 249 7.84 -19.93 12.41
C SER A 249 7.15 -19.44 13.69
N CYS A 250 7.93 -19.17 14.75
CA CYS A 250 7.39 -18.60 15.99
C CYS A 250 8.49 -17.98 16.85
N TYR A 251 8.08 -17.21 17.85
CA TYR A 251 8.87 -17.00 19.05
C TYR A 251 8.53 -18.06 20.11
N TYR A 252 9.54 -18.70 20.69
CA TYR A 252 9.41 -19.66 21.78
C TYR A 252 10.02 -19.07 23.07
N PRO A 253 9.19 -18.45 23.93
CA PRO A 253 9.66 -17.73 25.12
C PRO A 253 10.49 -18.55 26.10
N PRO A 254 10.21 -19.86 26.37
CA PRO A 254 10.99 -20.64 27.34
C PRO A 254 12.48 -20.80 27.00
N GLN A 255 12.91 -20.43 25.79
CA GLN A 255 14.31 -20.43 25.36
C GLN A 255 14.74 -19.09 24.75
N GLU A 256 13.95 -18.03 24.92
CA GLU A 256 14.09 -16.75 24.23
C GLU A 256 14.33 -16.90 22.70
N ARG A 257 13.70 -17.91 22.10
CA ARG A 257 14.11 -18.41 20.78
C ARG A 257 13.19 -17.91 19.68
N VAL A 258 13.74 -17.08 18.80
CA VAL A 258 13.12 -16.71 17.52
C VAL A 258 13.40 -17.86 16.54
N THR A 259 12.40 -18.71 16.35
CA THR A 259 12.49 -19.97 15.59
C THR A 259 12.08 -19.75 14.14
N LEU A 260 13.06 -19.76 13.23
CA LEU A 260 12.87 -19.59 11.80
C LEU A 260 12.87 -20.96 11.11
N ASN A 261 11.78 -21.33 10.45
CA ASN A 261 11.69 -22.60 9.73
C ASN A 261 12.47 -22.56 8.40
N GLU A 262 13.41 -23.49 8.23
CA GLU A 262 14.25 -23.62 7.04
C GLU A 262 13.41 -23.78 5.76
N ALA A 263 12.31 -24.52 5.80
CA ALA A 263 11.47 -24.71 4.61
C ALA A 263 10.94 -23.37 4.09
N ARG A 264 10.49 -22.49 4.99
CA ARG A 264 10.05 -21.13 4.68
C ARG A 264 11.21 -20.24 4.27
N TRP A 265 12.37 -20.38 4.91
CA TRP A 265 13.57 -19.66 4.50
C TRP A 265 13.99 -19.96 3.05
N VAL A 266 13.89 -21.22 2.64
CA VAL A 266 14.29 -21.68 1.31
C VAL A 266 13.23 -21.34 0.25
N ARG A 267 11.95 -21.52 0.56
CA ARG A 267 10.86 -21.48 -0.44
C ARG A 267 9.92 -20.29 -0.32
N GLY A 268 10.05 -19.49 0.72
CA GLY A 268 9.28 -18.29 0.93
C GLY A 268 7.80 -18.52 1.30
N ALA A 269 6.97 -17.58 0.88
CA ALA A 269 5.52 -17.63 0.99
C ALA A 269 4.86 -17.14 -0.30
N LEU A 270 3.67 -17.67 -0.60
CA LEU A 270 2.93 -17.34 -1.82
C LEU A 270 2.61 -15.83 -1.93
N SER A 271 2.37 -15.19 -0.79
CA SER A 271 2.12 -13.74 -0.70
C SER A 271 3.25 -12.90 -1.30
N TYR A 272 4.50 -13.37 -1.21
CA TYR A 272 5.68 -12.65 -1.72
C TYR A 272 6.03 -12.94 -3.18
N GLN A 273 5.28 -13.83 -3.85
CA GLN A 273 5.37 -14.06 -5.29
C GLN A 273 6.81 -14.36 -5.79
N GLY A 274 7.61 -15.07 -4.99
CA GLY A 274 8.99 -15.43 -5.30
C GLY A 274 10.04 -14.38 -4.93
N ASP A 275 9.67 -13.27 -4.30
CA ASP A 275 10.64 -12.36 -3.66
C ASP A 275 11.09 -12.92 -2.30
N ASP A 276 11.97 -13.92 -2.36
CA ASP A 276 12.49 -14.61 -1.19
C ASP A 276 13.33 -13.68 -0.29
N ILE A 277 13.95 -12.64 -0.86
CA ILE A 277 14.74 -11.68 -0.08
C ILE A 277 13.81 -10.86 0.81
N ALA A 278 12.74 -10.29 0.23
CA ALA A 278 11.75 -9.57 1.01
C ALA A 278 11.06 -10.51 2.02
N TYR A 279 10.72 -11.74 1.65
CA TYR A 279 10.14 -12.69 2.60
C TYR A 279 11.07 -13.00 3.78
N ARG A 280 12.37 -13.20 3.55
CA ARG A 280 13.35 -13.45 4.62
C ARG A 280 13.48 -12.26 5.56
N GLN A 281 13.44 -11.03 5.04
CA GLN A 281 13.43 -9.81 5.86
C GLN A 281 12.15 -9.73 6.71
N TYR A 282 11.00 -10.02 6.11
CA TYR A 282 9.73 -10.12 6.80
C TYR A 282 9.80 -11.15 7.92
N LEU A 283 10.24 -12.36 7.61
CA LEU A 283 10.28 -13.48 8.55
C LEU A 283 11.15 -13.13 9.77
N VAL A 284 12.33 -12.54 9.54
CA VAL A 284 13.19 -12.07 10.64
C VAL A 284 12.49 -10.98 11.45
N ASN A 285 11.94 -9.95 10.81
CA ASN A 285 11.32 -8.84 11.54
C ASN A 285 10.05 -9.27 12.30
N HIS A 286 9.22 -10.11 11.72
CA HIS A 286 7.96 -10.60 12.31
C HIS A 286 8.24 -11.42 13.57
N GLU A 287 9.10 -12.43 13.47
CA GLU A 287 9.38 -13.33 14.58
C GLU A 287 10.21 -12.64 15.68
N VAL A 288 11.09 -11.71 15.30
CA VAL A 288 11.74 -10.81 16.28
C VAL A 288 10.73 -9.88 16.93
N GLY A 289 9.71 -9.42 16.19
CA GLY A 289 8.60 -8.62 16.75
C GLY A 289 7.91 -9.33 17.90
N HIS A 290 7.61 -10.62 17.76
CA HIS A 290 7.10 -11.44 18.86
C HIS A 290 8.08 -11.47 20.04
N GLY A 291 9.38 -11.69 19.80
CA GLY A 291 10.40 -11.65 20.86
C GLY A 291 10.57 -10.27 21.52
N LEU A 292 10.25 -9.20 20.81
CA LEU A 292 10.21 -7.85 21.38
C LEU A 292 8.94 -7.60 22.18
N GLY A 293 7.95 -8.49 22.18
CA GLY A 293 6.71 -8.36 22.96
C GLY A 293 5.47 -8.02 22.15
N TYR A 294 5.54 -7.96 20.82
CA TYR A 294 4.35 -7.83 19.98
C TYR A 294 3.68 -9.20 19.83
N ALA A 295 2.91 -9.60 20.84
CA ALA A 295 2.39 -10.98 20.94
C ALA A 295 1.28 -11.31 19.93
N SER A 296 0.46 -10.33 19.55
CA SER A 296 -0.69 -10.53 18.66
C SER A 296 -0.34 -10.23 17.21
N HIS A 297 -0.97 -10.97 16.29
CA HIS A 297 -0.95 -10.59 14.89
C HIS A 297 -1.81 -9.34 14.67
N GLU A 298 -1.43 -8.54 13.68
CA GLU A 298 -2.20 -7.35 13.27
C GLU A 298 -2.90 -7.58 11.92
N PRO A 299 -4.18 -7.18 11.78
CA PRO A 299 -4.87 -7.26 10.50
C PRO A 299 -4.41 -6.18 9.51
N CYS A 300 -4.70 -6.41 8.24
CA CYS A 300 -4.71 -5.36 7.23
C CYS A 300 -5.71 -4.26 7.64
N ARG A 301 -5.25 -3.01 7.64
CA ARG A 301 -6.02 -1.86 8.13
C ARG A 301 -6.70 -1.07 7.02
N GLU A 302 -6.16 -1.12 5.79
CA GLU A 302 -6.64 -0.40 4.63
C GLU A 302 -6.38 -1.22 3.36
N ASP A 303 -7.34 -1.25 2.45
CA ASP A 303 -7.24 -2.02 1.21
C ASP A 303 -6.11 -1.49 0.31
N GLY A 304 -5.30 -2.40 -0.23
CA GLY A 304 -4.14 -2.10 -1.07
C GLY A 304 -2.95 -1.47 -0.34
N ALA A 305 -3.05 -1.16 0.95
CA ALA A 305 -1.96 -0.62 1.74
C ALA A 305 -0.89 -1.68 2.04
N LEU A 306 0.28 -1.27 2.54
CA LEU A 306 1.27 -2.22 3.04
C LEU A 306 0.74 -2.92 4.30
N ALA A 307 0.88 -4.24 4.34
CA ALA A 307 0.55 -5.03 5.52
C ALA A 307 1.39 -4.57 6.73
N PRO A 308 0.82 -4.48 7.94
CA PRO A 308 1.63 -4.38 9.14
C PRO A 308 2.62 -5.54 9.21
N VAL A 309 3.84 -5.31 9.72
CA VAL A 309 4.84 -6.40 9.78
C VAL A 309 4.38 -7.55 10.68
N MET A 310 3.53 -7.25 11.66
CA MET A 310 2.93 -8.25 12.55
C MET A 310 1.68 -8.93 11.97
N MET A 311 1.27 -8.62 10.72
CA MET A 311 0.34 -9.47 9.99
C MET A 311 1.04 -10.80 9.67
N GLN A 312 0.35 -11.93 9.78
CA GLN A 312 0.94 -13.26 9.53
C GLN A 312 1.02 -13.57 8.02
N GLN A 313 1.88 -12.82 7.33
CA GLN A 313 2.02 -12.79 5.87
C GLN A 313 2.51 -14.10 5.26
N SER A 314 3.04 -15.04 6.06
CA SER A 314 3.36 -16.41 5.58
C SER A 314 2.12 -17.18 5.11
N PHE A 315 0.93 -16.72 5.52
CA PHE A 315 -0.36 -17.33 5.22
C PHE A 315 -1.28 -16.44 4.39
N GLY A 316 -0.76 -15.34 3.85
CA GLY A 316 -1.52 -14.44 3.00
C GLY A 316 -1.53 -13.00 3.48
N THR A 317 -2.05 -12.10 2.66
CA THR A 317 -2.22 -10.67 3.00
C THR A 317 -3.68 -10.24 2.95
N ASP A 318 -4.60 -11.21 2.93
CA ASP A 318 -6.04 -11.04 3.02
C ASP A 318 -6.51 -11.24 4.47
N ASN A 319 -7.31 -10.32 4.99
CA ASN A 319 -7.85 -10.45 6.35
C ASN A 319 -8.71 -11.70 6.55
N SER A 320 -9.45 -12.14 5.54
CA SER A 320 -10.25 -13.35 5.62
C SER A 320 -9.42 -14.62 5.87
N GLU A 321 -8.19 -14.67 5.34
CA GLU A 321 -7.22 -15.76 5.53
C GLU A 321 -6.57 -15.66 6.92
N ILE A 322 -6.11 -14.47 7.32
CA ILE A 322 -5.47 -14.28 8.63
C ILE A 322 -6.46 -14.48 9.78
N MET A 323 -7.70 -14.01 9.65
CA MET A 323 -8.74 -14.24 10.65
C MET A 323 -9.19 -15.70 10.73
N ALA A 324 -8.88 -16.53 9.73
CA ALA A 324 -9.08 -17.97 9.85
C ALA A 324 -8.04 -18.61 10.78
N LEU A 325 -6.82 -18.04 10.87
CA LEU A 325 -5.75 -18.46 11.79
C LEU A 325 -5.96 -17.95 13.21
N ASP A 326 -6.45 -16.72 13.32
CA ASP A 326 -6.71 -16.03 14.57
C ASP A 326 -8.21 -15.65 14.62
N PRO A 327 -9.07 -16.55 15.11
CA PRO A 327 -10.51 -16.32 15.14
C PRO A 327 -10.94 -15.20 16.10
N ASP A 328 -10.07 -14.80 17.03
CA ASP A 328 -10.34 -13.70 17.96
C ASP A 328 -10.02 -12.33 17.33
N MET A 329 -9.31 -12.31 16.20
CA MET A 329 -9.01 -11.10 15.45
C MET A 329 -10.30 -10.44 14.95
N LYS A 330 -10.47 -9.15 15.28
CA LYS A 330 -11.58 -8.32 14.83
C LYS A 330 -11.11 -7.36 13.74
N ALA A 331 -11.43 -7.66 12.49
CA ALA A 331 -11.07 -6.84 11.34
C ALA A 331 -12.12 -6.95 10.23
N ASN A 332 -12.06 -6.00 9.28
CA ASN A 332 -12.86 -6.12 8.06
C ASN A 332 -12.25 -7.23 7.18
N ARG A 333 -13.02 -8.31 6.98
CA ARG A 333 -12.62 -9.48 6.19
C ARG A 333 -12.33 -9.18 4.72
N SER A 334 -12.84 -8.08 4.16
CA SER A 334 -12.69 -7.78 2.73
C SER A 334 -11.39 -7.04 2.39
N LEU A 335 -10.59 -6.64 3.38
CA LEU A 335 -9.39 -5.84 3.12
C LEU A 335 -8.21 -6.75 2.76
N VAL A 336 -7.53 -6.38 1.68
CA VAL A 336 -6.33 -7.07 1.21
C VAL A 336 -5.17 -6.09 1.18
N CYS A 337 -4.10 -6.43 1.90
CA CYS A 337 -2.89 -5.64 1.92
C CYS A 337 -1.86 -6.16 0.89
N ARG A 338 -0.86 -5.33 0.63
CA ARG A 338 0.36 -5.70 -0.09
C ARG A 338 1.41 -6.23 0.88
N PRO A 339 2.23 -7.22 0.49
CA PRO A 339 3.32 -7.72 1.32
C PRO A 339 4.27 -6.62 1.76
N ASN A 340 4.75 -6.70 3.00
CA ASN A 340 5.64 -5.70 3.60
C ASN A 340 6.57 -6.36 4.62
N PRO A 341 7.89 -6.30 4.40
CA PRO A 341 8.84 -6.89 5.33
C PRO A 341 9.30 -6.00 6.47
N TRP A 342 8.81 -4.76 6.57
CA TRP A 342 9.38 -3.75 7.46
C TRP A 342 8.35 -3.21 8.47
N PRO A 343 8.70 -3.07 9.77
CA PRO A 343 7.88 -2.34 10.74
C PRO A 343 7.78 -0.85 10.40
N PHE A 344 8.82 -0.24 9.82
CA PHE A 344 8.85 1.19 9.48
C PHE A 344 9.22 1.41 8.01
N PRO A 345 8.34 1.06 7.04
CA PRO A 345 8.68 1.00 5.62
C PRO A 345 9.06 2.35 4.97
N LYS A 346 8.76 3.47 5.63
CA LYS A 346 9.00 4.85 5.14
C LYS A 346 10.33 5.46 5.62
N ARG A 347 11.13 4.73 6.42
CA ARG A 347 12.39 5.22 6.98
C ARG A 347 13.58 5.11 6.05
#